data_AF-A0A8T7FTP8-F1
#
_entry.id   AF-A0A8T7FTP8-F1
#
_cell.length_a   1.000
_cell.length_b   1.000
_cell.length_c   1.000
_cell.angle_alpha   90.00
_cell.angle_beta   90.00
_cell.angle_gamma   90.00
#
_symmetry.space_group_name_H-M   'P 1'
#
loop_
_entity.id
_entity.type
_entity.pdbx_description
1 polymer ?
#
loop_
_entity_poly.entity_id
_entity_poly.type
_entity_poly.pdbx_seq_one_letter_code
_entity_poly.pdbx_strand_id
1 'polypeptide(L)'
;MPVKFQNLFRSINPPRDKFLSRLFGIFNEEIVRCWCQDNQALYRDLGRPTIKPASYPRGFTLDFAFQSKSNNAVYVGEMKCELEYENYRYLMLESPAQLDHHRKDAFRLFLDIAQNAKQYIVTVGGKPQFISGSILVWGSYTESGRASVIAKYGLHDILSLESIIADLLAWENKDFIELLDKYQTWSNELFTRLREME
;
A
#
# COMPACT_ATOMS: atom_id res chain seq x y z
N MET A 1 7.31 22.85 -11.16
CA MET A 1 7.14 22.43 -9.75
C MET A 1 6.63 21.00 -9.74
N PRO A 2 7.20 20.09 -8.94
CA PRO A 2 6.66 18.74 -8.81
C PRO A 2 5.21 18.81 -8.30
N VAL A 3 4.33 18.01 -8.90
CA VAL A 3 2.94 17.88 -8.46
C VAL A 3 2.95 17.11 -7.14
N LYS A 4 2.48 17.71 -6.05
CA LYS A 4 2.29 17.00 -4.77
C LYS A 4 1.26 15.89 -4.96
N PHE A 5 1.46 14.72 -4.35
CA PHE A 5 0.57 13.58 -4.50
C PHE A 5 -0.88 13.92 -4.15
N GLN A 6 -1.10 14.73 -3.12
CA GLN A 6 -2.44 15.22 -2.74
C GLN A 6 -3.12 16.03 -3.84
N ASN A 7 -2.38 16.86 -4.58
CA ASN A 7 -2.94 17.68 -5.64
C ASN A 7 -3.40 16.84 -6.84
N LEU A 8 -2.89 15.61 -6.97
CA LEU A 8 -3.38 14.66 -7.95
C LEU A 8 -4.78 14.14 -7.61
N PHE A 9 -5.13 14.00 -6.33
CA PHE A 9 -6.39 13.39 -5.89
C PHE A 9 -7.38 14.35 -5.24
N ARG A 10 -7.01 15.61 -5.04
CA ARG A 10 -7.87 16.64 -4.47
C ARG A 10 -7.83 17.90 -5.33
N SER A 11 -8.98 18.28 -5.85
CA SER A 11 -9.19 19.44 -6.71
C SER A 11 -10.51 20.13 -6.37
N ILE A 12 -10.86 21.15 -7.18
CA ILE A 12 -12.19 21.79 -7.12
C ILE A 12 -13.29 20.93 -7.78
N ASN A 13 -12.94 19.77 -8.35
CA ASN A 13 -13.86 18.89 -9.08
C ASN A 13 -13.95 17.50 -8.41
N PRO A 14 -14.82 17.32 -7.39
CA PRO A 14 -14.94 16.06 -6.66
C PRO A 14 -15.30 14.84 -7.53
N PRO A 15 -16.17 14.93 -8.56
CA PRO A 15 -16.39 13.82 -9.48
C PRO A 15 -15.11 13.31 -10.14
N ARG A 16 -14.22 14.21 -10.56
CA ARG A 16 -12.93 13.86 -11.16
C ARG A 16 -12.00 13.22 -10.13
N ASP A 17 -11.98 13.73 -8.90
CA ASP A 17 -11.15 13.20 -7.81
C ASP A 17 -11.55 11.78 -7.41
N LYS A 18 -12.86 11.53 -7.33
CA LYS A 18 -13.43 10.20 -7.10
C LYS A 18 -13.12 9.23 -8.24
N PHE A 19 -13.22 9.70 -9.49
CA PHE A 19 -12.84 8.91 -10.65
C PHE A 19 -11.37 8.49 -10.59
N LEU A 20 -10.45 9.44 -10.37
CA LEU A 20 -9.03 9.12 -10.30
C LEU A 20 -8.66 8.26 -9.10
N SER A 21 -9.25 8.50 -7.93
CA SER A 21 -9.00 7.66 -6.76
C SER A 21 -9.40 6.21 -7.00
N ARG A 22 -10.52 5.98 -7.69
CA ARG A 22 -10.97 4.63 -8.08
C ARG A 22 -10.09 4.00 -9.14
N LEU A 23 -9.75 4.75 -10.19
CA LEU A 23 -8.86 4.28 -11.26
C LEU A 23 -7.48 3.91 -10.69
N PHE A 24 -6.91 4.78 -9.86
CA PHE A 24 -5.64 4.54 -9.18
C PHE A 24 -5.69 3.32 -8.26
N GLY A 25 -6.80 3.12 -7.55
CA GLY A 25 -7.03 1.93 -6.73
C GLY A 25 -7.02 0.60 -7.48
N ILE A 26 -7.08 0.60 -8.82
CA ILE A 26 -7.00 -0.62 -9.63
C ILE A 26 -5.56 -1.17 -9.69
N PHE A 27 -4.55 -0.29 -9.60
CA PHE A 27 -3.16 -0.67 -9.88
C PHE A 27 -2.15 -0.15 -8.85
N ASN A 28 -2.58 0.54 -7.80
CA ASN A 28 -1.67 1.15 -6.84
C ASN A 28 -0.76 0.14 -6.12
N GLU A 29 -1.20 -1.09 -5.89
CA GLU A 29 -0.35 -2.14 -5.35
C GLU A 29 0.77 -2.55 -6.32
N GLU A 30 0.51 -2.53 -7.63
CA GLU A 30 1.52 -2.85 -8.65
C GLU A 30 2.65 -1.83 -8.65
N ILE A 31 2.37 -0.58 -8.31
CA ILE A 31 3.41 0.45 -8.12
C ILE A 31 4.38 0.03 -7.01
N VAL A 32 3.85 -0.47 -5.88
CA VAL A 32 4.67 -0.98 -4.77
C VAL A 32 5.50 -2.18 -5.20
N ARG A 33 4.93 -3.06 -6.05
CA ARG A 33 5.63 -4.22 -6.62
C ARG A 33 6.77 -3.81 -7.55
N CYS A 34 6.56 -2.84 -8.44
CA CYS A 34 7.63 -2.26 -9.26
C CYS A 34 8.77 -1.72 -8.40
N TRP A 35 8.45 -1.00 -7.32
CA TRP A 35 9.46 -0.49 -6.38
C TRP A 35 10.23 -1.62 -5.72
N CYS A 36 9.55 -2.65 -5.20
CA CYS A 36 10.21 -3.79 -4.57
C CYS A 36 11.12 -4.61 -5.52
N GLN A 37 10.88 -4.54 -6.83
CA GLN A 37 11.68 -5.22 -7.86
C GLN A 37 12.95 -4.44 -8.23
N ASP A 38 12.96 -3.12 -8.05
CA ASP A 38 14.15 -2.30 -8.30
C ASP A 38 15.28 -2.67 -7.32
N ASN A 39 16.53 -2.68 -7.79
CA ASN A 39 17.68 -3.01 -6.95
C ASN A 39 17.90 -2.00 -5.82
N GLN A 40 17.50 -0.73 -6.02
CA GLN A 40 17.71 0.36 -5.07
C GLN A 40 16.69 0.36 -3.91
N ALA A 41 15.53 -0.28 -4.06
CA ALA A 41 14.53 -0.33 -3.00
C ALA A 41 15.00 -1.08 -1.75
N LEU A 42 14.47 -0.69 -0.58
CA LEU A 42 14.86 -1.24 0.72
C LEU A 42 14.34 -2.66 0.95
N TYR A 43 13.23 -3.00 0.31
CA TYR A 43 12.52 -4.26 0.50
C TYR A 43 12.34 -5.00 -0.82
N ARG A 44 12.17 -6.32 -0.74
CA ARG A 44 11.65 -7.19 -1.80
C ARG A 44 10.24 -7.64 -1.42
N ASP A 45 9.36 -7.78 -2.40
CA ASP A 45 8.04 -8.39 -2.19
C ASP A 45 8.15 -9.91 -2.37
N LEU A 46 7.76 -10.67 -1.34
CA LEU A 46 7.66 -12.12 -1.40
C LEU A 46 6.27 -12.58 -1.89
N GLY A 47 5.33 -11.67 -2.06
CA GLY A 47 3.95 -11.90 -2.45
C GLY A 47 2.98 -11.74 -1.29
N ARG A 48 1.71 -12.10 -1.52
CA ARG A 48 0.63 -11.94 -0.52
C ARG A 48 0.74 -12.97 0.62
N PRO A 49 0.91 -12.55 1.88
CA PRO A 49 0.92 -13.48 3.01
C PRO A 49 -0.49 -13.82 3.45
N THR A 50 -0.67 -15.04 3.95
CA THR A 50 -1.84 -15.42 4.75
C THR A 50 -1.43 -15.47 6.22
N ILE A 51 -2.12 -14.70 7.06
CA ILE A 51 -1.95 -14.69 8.51
C ILE A 51 -3.06 -15.51 9.17
N LYS A 52 -2.69 -16.35 10.14
CA LYS A 52 -3.62 -17.18 10.92
C LYS A 52 -3.29 -17.04 12.40
N PRO A 53 -4.24 -16.70 13.28
CA PRO A 53 -4.04 -16.87 14.71
C PRO A 53 -3.74 -18.35 15.01
N ALA A 54 -2.78 -18.65 15.88
CA ALA A 54 -2.47 -20.04 16.22
C ALA A 54 -3.69 -20.80 16.79
N SER A 55 -4.64 -20.07 17.39
CA SER A 55 -5.86 -20.58 18.01
C SER A 55 -7.07 -20.69 17.07
N TYR A 56 -7.01 -20.19 15.83
CA TYR A 56 -8.18 -20.08 14.96
C TYR A 56 -7.90 -20.54 13.52
N PRO A 57 -8.80 -21.33 12.89
CA PRO A 57 -8.51 -21.93 11.58
C PRO A 57 -8.60 -20.93 10.41
N ARG A 58 -9.33 -19.82 10.55
CA ARG A 58 -9.53 -18.86 9.45
C ARG A 58 -8.30 -17.97 9.30
N GLY A 59 -7.75 -17.96 8.09
CA GLY A 59 -6.69 -17.04 7.70
C GLY A 59 -7.21 -15.79 7.02
N PHE A 60 -6.42 -14.73 7.07
CA PHE A 60 -6.63 -13.49 6.32
C PHE A 60 -5.44 -13.25 5.41
N THR A 61 -5.70 -12.83 4.18
CA THR A 61 -4.65 -12.48 3.23
C THR A 61 -4.40 -10.98 3.31
N LEU A 62 -3.13 -10.59 3.40
CA LEU A 62 -2.70 -9.19 3.33
C LEU A 62 -2.10 -8.89 1.96
N ASP A 63 -1.73 -7.63 1.74
CA ASP A 63 -1.26 -7.16 0.43
C ASP A 63 0.17 -7.57 0.09
N PHE A 64 1.07 -7.58 1.08
CA PHE A 64 2.50 -7.80 0.85
C PHE A 64 3.19 -8.58 1.96
N ALA A 65 4.29 -9.24 1.63
CA ALA A 65 5.27 -9.74 2.58
C ALA A 65 6.62 -9.17 2.18
N PHE A 66 7.10 -8.18 2.92
CA PHE A 66 8.33 -7.47 2.62
C PHE A 66 9.53 -8.15 3.26
N GLN A 67 10.57 -8.45 2.49
CA GLN A 67 11.86 -8.86 3.01
C GLN A 67 12.85 -7.70 2.91
N SER A 68 13.42 -7.27 4.03
CA SER A 68 14.48 -6.25 4.01
C SER A 68 15.73 -6.79 3.34
N LYS A 69 16.26 -6.05 2.37
CA LYS A 69 17.51 -6.43 1.69
C LYS A 69 18.74 -6.30 2.59
N SER A 70 18.65 -5.51 3.66
CA SER A 70 19.79 -5.25 4.56
C SER A 70 20.07 -6.39 5.55
N ASN A 71 19.02 -7.06 6.03
CA ASN A 71 19.14 -8.03 7.13
C ASN A 71 18.25 -9.28 6.95
N ASN A 72 17.57 -9.42 5.81
CA ASN A 72 16.64 -10.51 5.48
C ASN A 72 15.43 -10.67 6.42
N ALA A 73 15.17 -9.72 7.32
CA ALA A 73 13.97 -9.73 8.15
C ALA A 73 12.71 -9.60 7.28
N VAL A 74 11.67 -10.38 7.62
CA VAL A 74 10.40 -10.40 6.88
C VAL A 74 9.33 -9.68 7.67
N TYR A 75 8.55 -8.85 7.01
CA TYR A 75 7.45 -8.06 7.58
C TYR A 75 6.18 -8.31 6.79
N VAL A 76 5.04 -8.42 7.48
CA VAL A 76 3.75 -8.42 6.78
C VAL A 76 3.35 -7.00 6.42
N GLY A 77 2.80 -6.79 5.24
CA GLY A 77 2.44 -5.50 4.69
C GLY A 77 0.97 -5.42 4.35
N GLU A 78 0.33 -4.32 4.74
CA GLU A 78 -1.05 -4.01 4.37
C GLU A 78 -1.10 -2.61 3.76
N MET A 79 -1.88 -2.44 2.70
CA MET A 79 -2.08 -1.18 2.02
C MET A 79 -3.43 -0.57 2.37
N LYS A 80 -3.42 0.72 2.67
CA LYS A 80 -4.63 1.53 2.87
C LYS A 80 -4.44 2.88 2.20
N CYS A 81 -4.95 2.98 0.98
CA CYS A 81 -4.91 4.20 0.18
C CYS A 81 -6.32 4.74 -0.01
N GLU A 82 -6.78 5.51 0.98
CA GLU A 82 -8.14 6.02 1.08
C GLU A 82 -8.22 7.48 0.59
N LEU A 83 -7.86 7.69 -0.68
CA LEU A 83 -7.50 9.01 -1.23
C LEU A 83 -8.62 10.05 -1.21
N GLU A 84 -9.86 9.66 -1.53
CA GLU A 84 -11.05 10.55 -1.51
C GLU A 84 -12.00 10.28 -0.33
N TYR A 85 -11.73 9.23 0.46
CA TYR A 85 -12.65 8.74 1.48
C TYR A 85 -12.91 9.77 2.60
N GLU A 86 -14.17 9.85 3.04
CA GLU A 86 -14.68 10.82 4.03
C GLU A 86 -14.15 12.25 3.82
N ASN A 87 -14.35 12.81 2.62
CA ASN A 87 -13.87 14.15 2.27
C ASN A 87 -12.35 14.32 2.44
N TYR A 88 -11.57 13.37 1.91
CA TYR A 88 -10.11 13.38 1.92
C TYR A 88 -9.48 13.26 3.32
N ARG A 89 -10.26 12.88 4.34
CA ARG A 89 -9.79 12.75 5.73
C ARG A 89 -8.61 11.80 5.88
N TYR A 90 -8.47 10.83 4.99
CA TYR A 90 -7.47 9.76 5.05
C TYR A 90 -6.40 9.90 3.95
N LEU A 91 -6.43 10.99 3.18
CA LEU A 91 -5.48 11.23 2.09
C LEU A 91 -4.04 11.36 2.60
N MET A 92 -3.86 11.99 3.77
CA MET A 92 -2.58 12.12 4.46
C MET A 92 -2.68 11.51 5.85
N LEU A 93 -1.73 10.66 6.22
CA LEU A 93 -1.63 10.12 7.57
C LEU A 93 -0.98 11.17 8.49
N GLU A 94 -1.76 11.67 9.42
CA GLU A 94 -1.40 12.72 10.38
C GLU A 94 -1.48 12.24 11.82
N SER A 95 -2.28 11.21 12.10
CA SER A 95 -2.43 10.68 13.46
C SER A 95 -2.87 9.22 13.50
N PRO A 96 -2.69 8.53 14.63
CA PRO A 96 -3.12 7.14 14.77
C PRO A 96 -4.64 6.97 14.80
N ALA A 97 -5.40 8.03 15.12
CA ALA A 97 -6.86 8.00 15.15
C ALA A 97 -7.48 7.72 13.77
N GLN A 98 -6.73 8.00 12.69
CA GLN A 98 -7.12 7.68 11.32
C GLN A 98 -7.07 6.18 11.01
N LEU A 99 -6.59 5.32 11.91
CA LEU A 99 -6.68 3.87 11.74
C LEU A 99 -7.87 3.26 12.50
N ASP A 100 -8.52 4.02 13.39
CA ASP A 100 -9.54 3.49 14.30
C ASP A 100 -10.88 3.18 13.57
N HIS A 101 -11.11 3.71 12.36
CA HIS A 101 -12.29 3.38 11.55
C HIS A 101 -12.21 2.00 10.90
N HIS A 102 -11.01 1.41 10.81
CA HIS A 102 -10.83 0.05 10.29
C HIS A 102 -11.26 -1.01 11.31
N ARG A 103 -12.56 -1.36 11.27
CA ARG A 103 -13.17 -2.32 12.19
C ARG A 103 -13.10 -3.79 11.75
N LYS A 104 -12.59 -4.05 10.53
CA LYS A 104 -12.50 -5.42 9.97
C LYS A 104 -11.40 -6.22 10.65
N ASP A 105 -11.65 -7.51 10.87
CA ASP A 105 -10.75 -8.42 11.59
C ASP A 105 -9.35 -8.49 10.97
N ALA A 106 -9.25 -8.54 9.64
CA ALA A 106 -7.98 -8.61 8.93
C ALA A 106 -7.03 -7.45 9.29
N PHE A 107 -7.55 -6.22 9.35
CA PHE A 107 -6.73 -5.05 9.64
C PHE A 107 -6.33 -4.99 11.12
N ARG A 108 -7.24 -5.37 12.02
CA ARG A 108 -6.92 -5.47 13.46
C ARG A 108 -5.83 -6.50 13.71
N LEU A 109 -5.89 -7.63 13.02
CA LEU A 109 -4.87 -8.67 13.10
C LEU A 109 -3.52 -8.17 12.55
N PHE A 110 -3.53 -7.43 11.44
CA PHE A 110 -2.34 -6.77 10.90
C PHE A 110 -1.69 -5.78 11.90
N LEU A 111 -2.49 -5.06 12.69
CA LEU A 111 -1.95 -4.20 13.75
C LEU A 111 -1.42 -5.02 14.93
N ASP A 112 -2.13 -6.08 15.34
CA ASP A 112 -1.73 -6.90 16.47
C ASP A 112 -0.43 -7.69 16.22
N ILE A 113 -0.26 -8.25 15.02
CA ILE A 113 0.94 -9.01 14.66
C ILE A 113 2.22 -8.16 14.72
N ALA A 114 2.12 -6.84 14.61
CA ALA A 114 3.26 -5.93 14.77
C ALA A 114 3.92 -6.06 16.14
N GLN A 115 3.13 -6.34 17.19
CA GLN A 115 3.61 -6.50 18.57
C GLN A 115 3.66 -7.98 18.99
N ASN A 116 2.79 -8.81 18.41
CA ASN A 116 2.53 -10.16 18.86
C ASN A 116 2.88 -11.22 17.79
N ALA A 117 3.88 -10.97 16.93
CA ALA A 117 4.23 -11.81 15.77
C ALA A 117 4.29 -13.33 16.06
N LYS A 118 4.79 -13.73 17.24
CA LYS A 118 4.91 -15.15 17.65
C LYS A 118 3.59 -15.87 17.86
N GLN A 119 2.48 -15.15 18.01
CA GLN A 119 1.14 -15.71 18.21
C GLN A 119 0.46 -16.11 16.89
N TYR A 120 1.11 -15.82 15.75
CA TYR A 120 0.56 -15.99 14.42
C TYR A 120 1.39 -16.95 13.58
N ILE A 121 0.69 -17.74 12.77
CA ILE A 121 1.26 -18.50 11.68
C ILE A 121 1.12 -17.66 10.43
N VAL A 122 2.23 -17.35 9.79
CA VAL A 122 2.25 -16.60 8.52
C VAL A 122 2.81 -17.49 7.43
N THR A 123 2.11 -17.56 6.29
CA THR A 123 2.57 -18.27 5.12
C THR A 123 2.57 -17.39 3.89
N VAL A 124 3.51 -17.61 2.99
CA VAL A 124 3.58 -16.97 1.67
C VAL A 124 3.69 -18.08 0.63
N GLY A 125 2.76 -18.13 -0.33
CA GLY A 125 2.68 -19.26 -1.27
C GLY A 125 2.59 -20.63 -0.58
N GLY A 126 1.94 -20.69 0.59
CA GLY A 126 1.83 -21.90 1.40
C GLY A 126 3.06 -22.23 2.26
N LYS A 127 4.18 -21.50 2.13
CA LYS A 127 5.41 -21.74 2.90
C LYS A 127 5.45 -20.88 4.16
N PRO A 128 5.72 -21.45 5.35
CA PRO A 128 5.85 -20.69 6.60
C PRO A 128 6.91 -19.60 6.52
N GLN A 129 6.63 -18.45 7.14
CA GLN A 129 7.54 -17.30 7.25
C GLN A 129 7.72 -16.91 8.72
N PHE A 130 8.95 -16.56 9.09
CA PHE A 130 9.23 -15.95 10.39
C PHE A 130 9.13 -14.42 10.26
N ILE A 131 8.13 -13.83 10.90
CA ILE A 131 7.84 -12.40 10.77
C ILE A 131 8.47 -11.62 11.93
N SER A 132 9.09 -10.50 11.57
CA SER A 132 9.78 -9.57 12.48
C SER A 132 8.97 -8.31 12.80
N GLY A 133 7.82 -8.12 12.16
CA GLY A 133 6.89 -7.02 12.43
C GLY A 133 5.93 -6.77 11.26
N SER A 134 5.31 -5.59 11.28
CA SER A 134 4.40 -5.13 10.23
C SER A 134 4.86 -3.82 9.59
N ILE A 135 4.55 -3.63 8.30
CA ILE A 135 4.75 -2.37 7.56
C ILE A 135 3.41 -1.91 7.00
N LEU A 136 3.05 -0.64 7.20
CA LEU A 136 1.86 -0.05 6.59
C LEU A 136 2.24 0.68 5.31
N VAL A 137 1.48 0.50 4.22
CA VAL A 137 1.59 1.33 3.02
C VAL A 137 0.42 2.30 2.96
N TRP A 138 0.71 3.61 2.91
CA TRP A 138 -0.28 4.68 2.85
C TRP A 138 -0.08 5.58 1.62
N GLY A 139 -1.03 6.47 1.33
CA GLY A 139 -0.90 7.43 0.23
C GLY A 139 0.25 8.43 0.43
N SER A 140 0.15 9.22 1.50
CA SER A 140 1.16 10.19 1.96
C SER A 140 1.08 10.33 3.49
N TYR A 141 2.11 10.85 4.15
CA TYR A 141 2.11 11.08 5.60
C TYR A 141 2.84 12.37 5.97
N THR A 142 2.54 12.88 7.16
CA THR A 142 3.47 13.78 7.86
C THR A 142 4.46 12.96 8.67
N GLU A 143 5.67 13.49 8.89
CA GLU A 143 6.66 12.81 9.74
C GLU A 143 6.14 12.58 11.17
N SER A 144 5.42 13.56 11.74
CA SER A 144 4.77 13.42 13.05
C SER A 144 3.69 12.34 13.05
N GLY A 145 2.87 12.29 12.00
CA GLY A 145 1.85 11.27 11.82
C GLY A 145 2.45 9.88 11.74
N ARG A 146 3.47 9.70 10.87
CA ARG A 146 4.22 8.45 10.74
C ARG A 146 4.81 7.99 12.07
N ALA A 147 5.56 8.87 12.75
CA ALA A 147 6.19 8.56 14.02
C ALA A 147 5.17 8.16 15.10
N SER A 148 4.05 8.89 15.20
CA SER A 148 3.01 8.61 16.20
C SER A 148 2.30 7.28 15.97
N VAL A 149 2.04 6.89 14.71
CA VAL A 149 1.39 5.63 14.35
C VAL A 149 2.33 4.44 14.61
N ILE A 150 3.60 4.58 14.22
CA ILE A 150 4.66 3.60 14.55
C ILE A 150 4.71 3.39 16.07
N ALA A 151 4.78 4.47 16.86
CA ALA A 151 4.85 4.39 18.31
C ALA A 151 3.61 3.74 18.95
N LYS A 152 2.39 4.07 18.47
CA LYS A 152 1.15 3.52 19.05
C LYS A 152 0.99 2.03 18.75
N TYR A 153 1.27 1.60 17.51
CA TYR A 153 0.96 0.24 17.05
C TYR A 153 2.17 -0.68 16.97
N GLY A 154 3.39 -0.19 17.18
CA GLY A 154 4.61 -0.99 17.11
C GLY A 154 4.96 -1.43 15.68
N LEU A 155 4.53 -0.66 14.66
CA LEU A 155 4.88 -0.94 13.27
C LEU A 155 6.39 -0.80 13.08
N HIS A 156 6.97 -1.64 12.22
CA HIS A 156 8.37 -1.50 11.84
C HIS A 156 8.59 -0.24 11.00
N ASP A 157 7.69 -0.01 10.04
CA ASP A 157 7.75 1.16 9.16
C ASP A 157 6.36 1.52 8.61
N ILE A 158 6.24 2.74 8.08
CA ILE A 158 5.15 3.19 7.23
C ILE A 158 5.78 3.75 5.95
N LEU A 159 5.46 3.12 4.82
CA LEU A 159 5.85 3.56 3.50
C LEU A 159 4.74 4.43 2.89
N SER A 160 5.12 5.43 2.10
CA SER A 160 4.16 6.22 1.33
C SER A 160 4.28 5.93 -0.15
N LEU A 161 3.14 5.86 -0.84
CA LEU A 161 3.11 5.84 -2.29
C LEU A 161 3.74 7.09 -2.90
N GLU A 162 3.58 8.25 -2.26
CA GLU A 162 4.23 9.49 -2.69
C GLU A 162 5.76 9.33 -2.79
N SER A 163 6.41 8.79 -1.75
CA SER A 163 7.85 8.52 -1.75
C SER A 163 8.22 7.41 -2.73
N ILE A 164 7.45 6.31 -2.76
CA ILE A 164 7.67 5.19 -3.67
C ILE A 164 7.64 5.65 -5.14
N ILE A 165 6.68 6.49 -5.52
CA ILE A 165 6.57 7.04 -6.88
C ILE A 165 7.74 7.99 -7.16
N ALA A 166 8.12 8.83 -6.19
CA ALA A 166 9.26 9.72 -6.34
C ALA A 166 10.56 8.95 -6.58
N ASP A 167 10.80 7.86 -5.84
CA ASP A 167 11.90 6.94 -6.03
C ASP A 167 11.90 6.34 -7.44
N LEU A 168 10.79 5.73 -7.85
CA LEU A 168 10.66 5.08 -9.16
C LEU A 168 10.90 6.04 -10.33
N LEU A 169 10.43 7.28 -10.21
CA LEU A 169 10.69 8.34 -11.19
C LEU A 169 12.17 8.75 -11.20
N ALA A 170 12.78 8.93 -10.03
CA ALA A 170 14.19 9.29 -9.90
C ALA A 170 15.13 8.19 -10.43
N TRP A 171 14.70 6.93 -10.34
CA TRP A 171 15.44 5.77 -10.86
C TRP A 171 15.16 5.47 -12.33
N GLU A 172 14.25 6.22 -12.96
CA GLU A 172 13.79 5.95 -14.33
C GLU A 172 13.35 4.48 -14.50
N ASN A 173 12.65 3.94 -13.50
CA ASN A 173 12.30 2.54 -13.42
C ASN A 173 11.38 2.14 -14.58
N LYS A 174 11.88 1.28 -15.47
CA LYS A 174 11.19 0.90 -16.72
C LYS A 174 9.86 0.20 -16.48
N ASP A 175 9.82 -0.72 -15.52
CA ASP A 175 8.60 -1.49 -15.21
C ASP A 175 7.47 -0.57 -14.73
N PHE A 176 7.81 0.47 -13.95
CA PHE A 176 6.86 1.49 -13.54
C PHE A 176 6.36 2.35 -14.72
N ILE A 177 7.24 2.76 -15.63
CA ILE A 177 6.81 3.52 -16.82
C ILE A 177 5.91 2.65 -17.72
N GLU A 178 6.27 1.39 -17.97
CA GLU A 178 5.46 0.45 -18.73
C GLU A 178 4.10 0.19 -18.06
N LEU A 179 4.06 0.13 -16.73
CA LEU A 179 2.82 0.03 -15.97
C LEU A 179 1.90 1.24 -16.25
N LEU A 180 2.44 2.47 -16.20
CA LEU A 180 1.66 3.68 -16.47
C LEU A 180 1.12 3.70 -17.92
N ASP A 181 1.97 3.40 -18.89
CA ASP A 181 1.61 3.39 -20.31
C ASP A 181 0.51 2.37 -20.61
N LYS A 182 0.60 1.18 -20.00
CA LYS A 182 -0.41 0.12 -20.10
C LYS A 182 -1.77 0.58 -19.60
N TYR A 183 -1.85 1.13 -18.38
CA TYR A 183 -3.13 1.57 -17.82
C TYR A 183 -3.69 2.82 -18.52
N GLN A 184 -2.84 3.71 -19.02
CA GLN A 184 -3.24 4.80 -19.89
C GLN A 184 -3.86 4.28 -21.20
N THR A 185 -3.22 3.30 -21.84
CA THR A 185 -3.69 2.68 -23.09
C THR A 185 -5.06 2.03 -22.90
N TRP A 186 -5.22 1.19 -21.88
CA TRP A 186 -6.50 0.53 -21.59
C TRP A 186 -7.62 1.53 -21.25
N SER A 187 -7.29 2.60 -20.52
CA SER A 187 -8.25 3.65 -20.20
C SER A 187 -8.72 4.37 -21.47
N ASN A 188 -7.81 4.69 -22.38
CA ASN A 188 -8.14 5.31 -23.66
C ASN A 188 -8.94 4.36 -24.55
N GLU A 189 -8.57 3.07 -24.61
CA GLU A 189 -9.27 2.05 -25.36
C GLU A 189 -10.74 1.95 -24.95
N LEU A 190 -11.02 1.91 -23.63
CA LEU A 190 -12.40 1.89 -23.11
C LEU A 190 -13.24 3.03 -23.69
N PHE A 191 -12.74 4.27 -23.62
CA PHE A 191 -13.49 5.44 -24.11
C PHE A 191 -13.59 5.48 -25.63
N THR A 192 -12.58 5.00 -26.35
CA THR A 192 -12.64 4.88 -27.81
C THR A 192 -13.71 3.88 -28.21
N ARG A 193 -13.69 2.67 -27.66
CA ARG A 193 -14.65 1.60 -28.00
C ARG A 193 -16.08 1.97 -27.65
N LEU A 194 -16.33 2.56 -26.48
CA LEU A 194 -17.68 3.00 -26.10
C LEU A 194 -18.30 4.02 -27.07
N ARG A 195 -17.48 4.79 -27.81
CA ARG A 195 -17.96 5.72 -28.84
C ARG A 195 -18.23 5.05 -30.19
N GLU A 196 -17.65 3.87 -30.40
CA GLU A 196 -17.77 3.07 -31.62
C GLU A 196 -18.85 1.98 -31.50
N MET A 197 -19.52 1.84 -30.34
CA MET A 197 -20.57 0.84 -30.13
C MET A 197 -21.88 1.26 -30.81
N GLU A 198 -22.36 0.40 -31.73
CA GLU A 198 -23.69 0.46 -32.36
C GLU A 198 -24.75 -0.31 -31.56
#